data_AF-A0A8C0VJI8-F1
#
_entry.id   AF-A0A8C0VJI8-F1
#
_cell.length_a   1.000
_cell.length_b   1.000
_cell.length_c   1.000
_cell.angle_alpha   90.00
_cell.angle_beta   90.00
_cell.angle_gamma   90.00
#
_symmetry.space_group_name_H-M   'P 1'
#
loop_
_entity.id
_entity.type
_entity.pdbx_description
1 polymer ?
#
loop_
_entity_poly.entity_id
_entity_poly.type
_entity_poly.pdbx_seq_one_letter_code
_entity_poly.pdbx_strand_id
1 'polypeptide(L)'
;MLPLAHVSSDKKGIALINPWAMNLDAYKEKLEQAIKSYERRLNLVIWGALSQEEKDKFKEDGPIQYKQHKEALLEALENLGWPVSYEDVKLLEDEILTALTYIQQASDLQEAVKKETEKKESEKLKSKTSKKCQIFVTHKNQKVIARSDVTGFYYPGSVVKNVSSTCALVVFSNGESCDVPVKFIIPVGGAMPCPHLQVGDYVFARTGTQAENEYYVPAIVIATPDRMKPGDKLYTILMFNNRKEHCIRSQLIKISQTKYAYSCQYIRTVQTVDYEM
;
A
#
# COMPACT_ATOMS: atom_id res chain seq x y z
N MET A 1 10.61 -15.62 8.05
CA MET A 1 10.14 -14.30 7.55
C MET A 1 9.86 -13.43 8.75
N LEU A 2 10.64 -12.35 8.95
CA LEU A 2 10.50 -11.47 10.13
C LEU A 2 9.73 -10.21 9.73
N PRO A 3 8.67 -9.80 10.44
CA PRO A 3 8.06 -8.50 10.22
C PRO A 3 9.06 -7.40 10.60
N LEU A 4 9.23 -6.40 9.72
CA LEU A 4 10.13 -5.29 9.98
C LEU A 4 9.54 -4.39 11.06
N ALA A 5 10.07 -4.49 12.27
CA ALA A 5 9.74 -3.61 13.38
C ALA A 5 10.65 -2.38 13.35
N HIS A 6 10.09 -1.19 13.07
CA HIS A 6 10.82 0.06 13.20
C HIS A 6 10.63 0.61 14.62
N VAL A 7 11.71 0.66 15.40
CA VAL A 7 11.73 1.29 16.72
C VAL A 7 12.03 2.77 16.54
N SER A 8 11.04 3.62 16.80
CA SER A 8 11.20 5.07 16.80
C SER A 8 11.95 5.51 18.08
N SER A 9 13.07 6.23 17.95
CA SER A 9 13.86 6.70 19.10
C SER A 9 13.16 7.78 19.94
N ASP A 10 12.22 8.53 19.36
CA ASP A 10 11.56 9.68 20.02
C ASP A 10 10.24 9.35 20.73
N LYS A 11 9.69 8.17 20.50
CA LYS A 11 8.49 7.66 21.18
C LYS A 11 8.66 6.16 21.29
N LYS A 12 8.70 5.61 22.51
CA LYS A 12 8.76 4.17 22.82
C LYS A 12 7.57 3.42 22.19
N GLY A 13 7.60 3.24 20.88
CA GLY A 13 6.53 2.66 20.09
C GLY A 13 7.15 1.91 18.93
N ILE A 14 6.92 0.60 18.92
CA ILE A 14 7.37 -0.30 17.87
C ILE A 14 6.35 -0.18 16.74
N ALA A 15 6.72 0.43 15.62
CA ALA A 15 5.88 0.45 14.43
C ALA A 15 6.16 -0.82 13.62
N LEU A 16 5.23 -1.77 13.66
CA LEU A 16 5.28 -2.97 12.82
C LEU A 16 4.99 -2.55 11.37
N ILE A 17 6.01 -2.50 10.54
CA ILE A 17 5.87 -2.22 9.12
C ILE A 17 5.55 -3.56 8.45
N ASN A 18 4.33 -3.69 7.91
CA ASN A 18 4.02 -4.75 6.95
C ASN A 18 4.46 -4.27 5.56
N PRO A 19 5.61 -4.73 5.04
CA PRO A 19 6.21 -4.17 3.83
C PRO A 19 5.37 -4.36 2.56
N TRP A 20 4.34 -5.22 2.59
CA TRP A 20 3.54 -5.58 1.41
C TRP A 20 2.16 -4.93 1.35
N ALA A 21 1.78 -4.09 2.33
CA ALA A 21 0.42 -3.54 2.41
C ALA A 21 -0.65 -4.62 2.16
N MET A 22 -0.44 -5.81 2.73
CA MET A 22 -1.23 -7.00 2.44
C MET A 22 -2.71 -6.70 2.65
N ASN A 23 -3.49 -6.78 1.57
CA ASN A 23 -4.92 -6.57 1.62
C ASN A 23 -5.54 -7.72 2.41
N LEU A 24 -5.88 -7.47 3.67
CA LEU A 24 -6.43 -8.48 4.58
C LEU A 24 -7.80 -8.98 4.12
N ASP A 25 -8.58 -8.16 3.41
CA ASP A 25 -9.88 -8.56 2.89
C ASP A 25 -9.71 -9.54 1.72
N ALA A 26 -8.83 -9.22 0.77
CA ALA A 26 -8.49 -10.12 -0.34
C ALA A 26 -7.80 -11.41 0.15
N TYR A 27 -7.01 -11.33 1.23
CA TYR A 27 -6.41 -12.50 1.86
C TYR A 27 -7.47 -13.43 2.46
N LYS A 28 -8.42 -12.90 3.24
CA LYS A 28 -9.52 -13.67 3.82
C LYS A 28 -10.38 -14.33 2.75
N GLU A 29 -10.74 -13.61 1.69
CA GLU A 29 -11.54 -14.14 0.59
C GLU A 29 -10.85 -15.32 -0.10
N LYS A 30 -9.54 -15.20 -0.40
CA LYS A 30 -8.76 -16.31 -0.95
C LYS A 30 -8.70 -17.51 -0.01
N LEU A 31 -8.56 -17.26 1.30
CA LEU A 31 -8.51 -18.32 2.29
C LEU A 31 -9.86 -19.05 2.43
N GLU A 32 -10.97 -18.33 2.39
CA GLU A 32 -12.32 -18.91 2.39
C GLU A 32 -12.56 -19.76 1.14
N GLN A 33 -12.12 -19.31 -0.03
CA GLN A 33 -12.17 -20.10 -1.27
C GLN A 33 -11.34 -21.39 -1.14
N ALA A 34 -10.14 -21.30 -0.56
CA ALA A 34 -9.29 -22.47 -0.32
C ALA A 34 -9.95 -23.46 0.66
N ILE A 35 -10.52 -22.98 1.77
CA ILE A 35 -11.26 -23.83 2.74
C ILE A 35 -12.40 -24.56 2.04
N LYS A 36 -13.23 -23.86 1.26
CA LYS A 36 -14.32 -24.48 0.49
C LYS A 36 -13.82 -25.57 -0.47
N SER A 37 -12.66 -25.34 -1.09
CA SER A 37 -12.06 -26.32 -1.99
C SER A 37 -11.57 -27.57 -1.26
N TYR A 38 -10.96 -27.41 -0.07
CA TYR A 38 -10.49 -28.51 0.75
C TYR A 38 -11.64 -29.29 1.39
N GLU A 39 -12.66 -28.61 1.89
CA GLU A 39 -13.89 -29.24 2.39
C GLU A 39 -14.58 -30.05 1.29
N ARG A 40 -14.71 -29.50 0.09
CA ARG A 40 -15.28 -30.23 -1.05
C ARG A 40 -14.47 -31.47 -1.39
N ARG A 41 -13.13 -31.36 -1.40
CA ARG A 41 -12.24 -32.48 -1.69
C ARG A 41 -12.33 -33.55 -0.61
N LEU A 42 -12.37 -33.16 0.66
CA LEU A 42 -12.54 -34.05 1.80
C LEU A 42 -13.85 -34.83 1.72
N ASN A 43 -14.96 -34.13 1.47
CA ASN A 43 -16.28 -34.75 1.30
C ASN A 43 -16.28 -35.75 0.14
N LEU A 44 -15.65 -35.42 -1.00
CA LEU A 44 -15.58 -36.31 -2.16
C LEU A 44 -14.71 -37.54 -1.90
N VAL A 45 -13.57 -37.39 -1.25
CA VAL A 45 -12.66 -38.50 -0.92
C VAL A 45 -13.36 -39.48 0.01
N ILE A 46 -14.01 -38.97 1.06
CA ILE A 46 -14.72 -39.80 2.03
C ILE A 46 -15.94 -40.45 1.40
N TRP A 47 -16.75 -39.69 0.64
CA TRP A 47 -17.90 -40.24 -0.06
C TRP A 47 -17.51 -41.29 -1.10
N GLY A 48 -16.40 -41.11 -1.82
CA GLY A 48 -15.87 -42.11 -2.76
C GLY A 48 -15.44 -43.41 -2.08
N ALA A 49 -14.98 -43.32 -0.83
CA ALA A 49 -14.45 -44.44 -0.07
C ALA A 49 -15.51 -45.28 0.65
N LEU A 50 -16.68 -44.71 0.93
CA LEU A 50 -17.79 -45.41 1.59
C LEU A 50 -18.47 -46.42 0.66
N SER A 51 -18.87 -47.57 1.22
CA SER A 51 -19.68 -48.58 0.54
C SER A 51 -21.12 -48.07 0.33
N GLN A 52 -21.85 -48.70 -0.60
CA GLN A 52 -23.24 -48.30 -0.87
C GLN A 52 -24.16 -48.50 0.36
N GLU A 53 -23.90 -49.55 1.14
CA GLU A 53 -24.63 -49.89 2.36
C GLU A 53 -24.50 -48.80 3.43
N GLU A 54 -23.33 -48.18 3.53
CA GLU A 54 -23.09 -47.10 4.49
C GLU A 54 -23.64 -45.76 3.99
N LYS A 55 -23.59 -45.51 2.67
CA LYS A 55 -24.22 -44.34 2.03
C LYS A 55 -25.73 -44.32 2.25
N ASP A 56 -26.37 -45.47 2.13
CA ASP A 56 -27.83 -45.60 2.29
C ASP A 56 -28.30 -45.24 3.72
N LYS A 57 -27.43 -45.34 4.73
CA LYS A 57 -27.74 -44.93 6.12
C LYS A 57 -27.98 -43.42 6.25
N PHE A 58 -27.36 -42.62 5.40
CA PHE A 58 -27.43 -41.17 5.47
C PHE A 58 -28.59 -40.58 4.66
N LYS A 59 -29.22 -41.35 3.77
CA LYS A 59 -30.39 -40.93 2.96
C LYS A 59 -30.18 -39.65 2.13
N GLU A 60 -28.92 -39.32 1.80
CA GLU A 60 -28.56 -38.21 0.94
C GLU A 60 -28.05 -38.72 -0.40
N ASP A 61 -28.45 -38.07 -1.49
CA ASP A 61 -28.10 -38.47 -2.87
C ASP A 61 -26.74 -37.89 -3.32
N GLY A 62 -25.91 -37.42 -2.38
CA GLY A 62 -24.68 -36.67 -2.68
C GLY A 62 -23.65 -36.63 -1.55
N PRO A 63 -22.49 -35.97 -1.80
CA PRO A 63 -21.39 -35.92 -0.83
C PRO A 63 -21.79 -35.17 0.44
N ILE A 64 -21.84 -35.90 1.55
CA ILE A 64 -22.19 -35.38 2.87
C ILE A 64 -21.11 -34.42 3.37
N GLN A 65 -21.52 -33.40 4.12
CA GLN A 65 -20.58 -32.50 4.79
C GLN A 65 -19.86 -33.21 5.93
N TYR A 66 -18.56 -33.43 5.74
CA TYR A 66 -17.72 -34.14 6.70
C TYR A 66 -17.75 -33.52 8.11
N LYS A 67 -17.73 -32.18 8.21
CA LYS A 67 -17.77 -31.49 9.52
C LYS A 67 -19.02 -31.78 10.35
N GLN A 68 -20.16 -32.01 9.70
CA GLN A 68 -21.44 -32.23 10.39
C GLN A 68 -21.60 -33.68 10.84
N HIS A 69 -21.06 -34.63 10.06
CA HIS A 69 -21.20 -36.06 10.29
C HIS A 69 -19.87 -36.74 10.64
N LYS A 70 -18.91 -35.99 11.18
CA LYS A 70 -17.52 -36.45 11.41
C LYS A 70 -17.46 -37.80 12.13
N GLU A 71 -18.14 -37.92 13.27
CA GLU A 71 -18.10 -39.13 14.10
C GLU A 71 -18.67 -40.35 13.36
N ALA A 72 -19.84 -40.19 12.73
CA ALA A 72 -20.48 -41.25 11.95
C ALA A 72 -19.65 -41.68 10.73
N LEU A 73 -18.97 -40.73 10.07
CA LEU A 73 -18.11 -41.01 8.93
C LEU A 73 -16.81 -41.70 9.34
N LEU A 74 -16.22 -41.34 10.49
CA LEU A 74 -15.04 -42.01 11.02
C LEU A 74 -15.34 -43.44 11.46
N GLU A 75 -16.47 -43.67 12.13
CA GLU A 75 -16.93 -45.01 12.51
C GLU A 75 -17.16 -45.90 11.28
N ALA A 76 -17.79 -45.35 10.24
CA ALA A 76 -17.99 -46.02 8.95
C ALA A 76 -16.65 -46.41 8.28
N LEU A 77 -15.70 -45.47 8.22
CA LEU A 77 -14.36 -45.72 7.67
C LEU A 77 -13.57 -46.77 8.48
N GLU A 78 -13.73 -46.80 9.81
CA GLU A 78 -13.11 -47.80 10.68
C GLU A 78 -13.69 -49.19 10.45
N ASN A 79 -15.01 -49.31 10.32
CA ASN A 79 -15.70 -50.57 10.00
C ASN A 79 -15.29 -51.14 8.63
N LEU A 80 -14.99 -50.27 7.66
CA LEU A 80 -14.48 -50.65 6.33
C LEU A 80 -12.96 -50.89 6.29
N GLY A 81 -12.26 -50.76 7.42
CA GLY A 81 -10.81 -51.00 7.51
C GLY A 81 -9.96 -49.92 6.85
N TRP A 82 -10.40 -48.66 6.86
CA TRP A 82 -9.69 -47.49 6.30
C TRP A 82 -9.35 -47.62 4.81
N PRO A 83 -10.36 -47.58 3.92
CA PRO A 83 -10.15 -47.57 2.47
C PRO A 83 -9.37 -46.35 1.95
N VAL A 84 -9.17 -45.33 2.80
CA VAL A 84 -8.37 -44.13 2.54
C VAL A 84 -7.36 -43.98 3.68
N SER A 85 -6.16 -43.45 3.38
CA SER A 85 -5.14 -43.19 4.40
C SER A 85 -5.68 -42.24 5.46
N TYR A 86 -5.66 -42.66 6.73
CA TYR A 86 -6.03 -41.81 7.86
C TYR A 86 -5.18 -40.53 7.90
N GLU A 87 -3.90 -40.65 7.55
CA GLU A 87 -2.94 -39.55 7.50
C GLU A 87 -3.36 -38.46 6.52
N ASP A 88 -3.90 -38.83 5.35
CA ASP A 88 -4.34 -37.88 4.32
C ASP A 88 -5.61 -37.13 4.74
N VAL A 89 -6.54 -37.84 5.39
CA VAL A 89 -7.77 -37.25 5.94
C VAL A 89 -7.40 -36.26 7.05
N LYS A 90 -6.52 -36.67 7.97
CA LYS A 90 -6.04 -35.85 9.07
C LYS A 90 -5.28 -34.61 8.58
N LEU A 91 -4.43 -34.75 7.57
CA LEU A 91 -3.74 -33.62 6.95
C LEU A 91 -4.75 -32.59 6.41
N LEU A 92 -5.78 -33.03 5.68
CA LEU A 92 -6.81 -32.11 5.19
C LEU A 92 -7.58 -31.41 6.32
N GLU A 93 -7.83 -32.10 7.43
CA GLU A 93 -8.44 -31.49 8.62
C GLU A 93 -7.53 -30.42 9.26
N ASP A 94 -6.27 -30.76 9.47
CA ASP A 94 -5.27 -29.87 10.10
C ASP A 94 -5.06 -28.61 9.25
N GLU A 95 -5.04 -28.74 7.92
CA GLU A 95 -4.90 -27.63 6.99
C GLU A 95 -6.13 -26.69 7.04
N ILE A 96 -7.34 -27.26 7.13
CA ILE A 96 -8.58 -26.49 7.30
C ILE A 96 -8.59 -25.75 8.65
N LEU A 97 -8.17 -26.41 9.74
CA LEU A 97 -8.07 -25.80 11.07
C LEU A 97 -7.03 -24.66 11.10
N THR A 98 -5.89 -24.88 10.45
CA THR A 98 -4.84 -23.87 10.30
C THR A 98 -5.36 -22.66 9.53
N ALA A 99 -6.08 -22.89 8.43
CA ALA A 99 -6.70 -21.81 7.65
C ALA A 99 -7.74 -21.02 8.47
N LEU A 100 -8.61 -21.68 9.23
CA LEU A 100 -9.56 -21.00 10.13
C LEU A 100 -8.85 -20.14 11.18
N THR A 101 -7.74 -20.64 11.73
CA THR A 101 -6.91 -19.90 12.68
C THR A 101 -6.33 -18.64 12.05
N TYR A 102 -5.87 -18.72 10.79
CA TYR A 102 -5.37 -17.55 10.07
C TYR A 102 -6.46 -16.52 9.74
N ILE A 103 -7.70 -16.95 9.47
CA ILE A 103 -8.84 -16.02 9.33
C ILE A 103 -9.08 -15.28 10.65
N GLN A 104 -9.08 -16.00 11.77
CA GLN A 104 -9.27 -15.39 13.09
C GLN A 104 -8.16 -14.38 13.39
N GLN A 105 -6.89 -14.76 13.17
CA GLN A 105 -5.75 -13.85 13.34
C GLN A 105 -5.86 -12.61 12.46
N ALA A 106 -6.29 -12.75 11.21
CA ALA A 106 -6.50 -11.61 10.31
C ALA A 106 -7.65 -10.70 10.79
N SER A 107 -8.71 -11.26 11.38
CA SER A 107 -9.79 -10.49 12.03
C SER A 107 -9.32 -9.76 13.27
N ASP A 108 -8.57 -10.42 14.15
CA ASP A 108 -8.03 -9.82 15.36
C ASP A 108 -7.06 -8.67 15.02
N LEU A 109 -6.25 -8.83 13.98
CA LEU A 109 -5.38 -7.77 13.46
C LEU A 109 -6.19 -6.58 12.93
N GLN A 110 -7.27 -6.81 12.19
CA GLN A 110 -8.15 -5.73 11.72
C GLN A 110 -8.82 -5.00 12.89
N GLU A 111 -9.28 -5.73 13.90
CA GLU A 111 -9.86 -5.14 15.11
C GLU A 111 -8.83 -4.35 15.92
N ALA A 112 -7.61 -4.86 16.07
CA ALA A 112 -6.54 -4.16 16.77
C ALA A 112 -6.20 -2.85 16.06
N VAL A 113 -6.16 -2.83 14.73
CA VAL A 113 -5.98 -1.60 13.93
C VAL A 113 -7.13 -0.62 14.17
N LYS A 114 -8.39 -1.08 14.16
CA LYS A 114 -9.57 -0.24 14.44
C LYS A 114 -9.55 0.35 15.86
N LYS A 115 -9.27 -0.48 16.88
CA LYS A 115 -9.14 -0.05 18.28
C LYS A 115 -7.99 0.95 18.46
N GLU A 116 -6.88 0.79 17.74
CA GLU A 116 -5.77 1.76 17.73
C GLU A 116 -6.14 3.07 17.03
N THR A 117 -6.94 3.05 15.96
CA THR A 117 -7.46 4.28 15.35
C THR A 117 -8.45 5.01 16.26
N GLU A 118 -9.32 4.29 16.97
CA GLU A 118 -10.29 4.85 17.91
C GLU A 118 -9.64 5.35 19.21
N LYS A 119 -8.63 4.66 19.74
CA LYS A 119 -7.79 5.15 20.85
C LYS A 119 -7.05 6.43 20.46
N LYS A 120 -6.53 6.53 19.23
CA LYS A 120 -5.91 7.76 18.72
C LYS A 120 -6.92 8.89 18.49
N GLU A 121 -8.20 8.61 18.27
CA GLU A 121 -9.24 9.63 18.18
C GLU A 121 -9.73 10.10 19.56
N SER A 122 -9.84 9.20 20.54
CA SER A 122 -10.23 9.52 21.91
C SER A 122 -9.11 10.15 22.74
N GLU A 123 -7.84 9.80 22.50
CA GLU A 123 -6.67 10.48 23.12
C GLU A 123 -6.34 11.84 22.48
N LYS A 124 -6.78 12.10 21.23
CA LYS A 124 -6.63 13.42 20.59
C LYS A 124 -7.49 14.52 21.22
N LEU A 125 -8.50 14.18 22.04
CA LEU A 125 -9.28 15.16 22.80
C LEU A 125 -8.67 15.58 24.14
N LYS A 126 -7.62 14.90 24.64
CA LYS A 126 -7.03 15.21 25.95
C LYS A 126 -5.50 15.10 25.99
N SER A 127 -4.78 15.78 25.09
CA SER A 127 -3.43 16.26 25.42
C SER A 127 -2.97 17.35 24.45
N LYS A 128 -3.14 18.61 24.86
CA LYS A 128 -2.32 19.70 24.34
C LYS A 128 -0.90 19.51 24.87
N THR A 129 0.07 19.43 23.97
CA THR A 129 1.27 20.31 23.86
C THR A 129 2.47 19.50 23.32
N SER A 130 2.72 19.58 22.01
CA SER A 130 4.05 19.90 21.45
C SER A 130 4.07 19.77 19.92
N LYS A 131 4.57 20.87 19.31
CA LYS A 131 4.90 21.10 17.90
C LYS A 131 3.73 21.03 16.91
N LYS A 132 3.19 22.22 16.58
CA LYS A 132 2.37 22.49 15.39
C LYS A 132 3.09 21.94 14.15
N CYS A 133 2.76 20.73 13.70
CA CYS A 133 2.76 20.47 12.27
C CYS A 133 1.49 21.14 11.75
N GLN A 134 1.64 22.32 11.14
CA GLN A 134 0.56 22.92 10.36
C GLN A 134 0.14 21.91 9.30
N ILE A 135 -1.00 21.25 9.52
CA ILE A 135 -1.74 20.64 8.42
C ILE A 135 -2.14 21.82 7.54
N PHE A 136 -1.40 22.02 6.46
CA PHE A 136 -1.78 22.99 5.43
C PHE A 136 -3.08 22.49 4.83
N VAL A 137 -4.20 23.03 5.31
CA VAL A 137 -5.46 22.95 4.60
C VAL A 137 -5.22 23.70 3.30
N THR A 138 -5.04 22.97 2.20
CA THR A 138 -4.93 23.57 0.87
C THR A 138 -6.21 24.37 0.60
N HIS A 139 -6.03 25.66 0.37
CA HIS A 139 -7.15 26.56 0.09
C HIS A 139 -7.71 26.24 -1.31
N LYS A 140 -9.02 26.45 -1.51
CA LYS A 140 -9.65 26.30 -2.84
C LYS A 140 -8.94 27.22 -3.84
N ASN A 141 -8.71 26.73 -5.05
CA ASN A 141 -8.00 27.37 -6.17
C ASN A 141 -6.49 27.62 -5.94
N GLN A 142 -5.86 26.98 -4.95
CA GLN A 142 -4.42 27.07 -4.76
C GLN A 142 -3.67 26.31 -5.88
N LYS A 143 -2.64 26.95 -6.45
CA LYS A 143 -1.72 26.31 -7.41
C LYS A 143 -0.83 25.30 -6.69
N VAL A 144 -0.76 24.10 -7.24
CA VAL A 144 -0.04 22.97 -6.64
C VAL A 144 0.66 22.17 -7.73
N ILE A 145 1.67 21.40 -7.34
CA ILE A 145 2.09 20.22 -8.08
C ILE A 145 1.59 18.99 -7.32
N ALA A 146 1.07 18.01 -8.03
CA ALA A 146 0.51 16.80 -7.45
C ALA A 146 1.03 15.58 -8.20
N ARG A 147 1.20 14.47 -7.48
CA ARG A 147 1.68 13.22 -8.07
C ARG A 147 0.56 12.55 -8.89
N SER A 148 0.87 12.12 -10.10
CA SER A 148 0.03 11.21 -10.88
C SER A 148 0.29 9.77 -10.45
N ASP A 149 -0.77 8.99 -10.27
CA ASP A 149 -0.64 7.57 -9.98
C ASP A 149 -0.35 6.73 -11.24
N VAL A 150 -0.55 7.29 -12.44
CA VAL A 150 -0.27 6.62 -13.73
C VAL A 150 1.21 6.60 -14.05
N THR A 151 1.91 7.73 -13.91
CA THR A 151 3.34 7.82 -14.28
C THR A 151 4.26 7.93 -13.07
N GLY A 152 3.71 8.20 -11.89
CA GLY A 152 4.48 8.49 -10.67
C GLY A 152 5.15 9.87 -10.64
N PHE A 153 5.07 10.66 -11.72
CA PHE A 153 5.61 12.01 -11.79
C PHE A 153 4.67 13.05 -11.16
N TYR A 154 5.21 14.23 -10.91
CA TYR A 154 4.45 15.36 -10.37
C TYR A 154 4.05 16.31 -11.49
N TYR A 155 2.77 16.65 -11.58
CA TYR A 155 2.24 17.55 -12.60
C TYR A 155 1.68 18.82 -11.96
N PRO A 156 1.79 19.96 -12.66
CA PRO A 156 1.15 21.20 -12.23
C PRO A 156 -0.38 21.07 -12.29
N GLY A 157 -1.05 21.68 -11.31
CA GLY A 157 -2.50 21.66 -11.20
C GLY A 157 -3.02 22.71 -10.21
N SER A 158 -4.33 22.68 -10.00
CA SER A 158 -5.04 23.57 -9.07
C SER A 158 -5.98 22.75 -8.19
N VAL A 159 -6.01 23.05 -6.88
CA VAL A 159 -6.90 22.36 -5.94
C VAL A 159 -8.32 22.91 -6.10
N VAL A 160 -9.30 22.04 -6.38
CA VAL A 160 -10.70 22.43 -6.52
C VAL A 160 -11.44 22.33 -5.19
N LYS A 161 -11.38 21.16 -4.56
CA LYS A 161 -12.06 20.88 -3.29
C LYS A 161 -11.29 19.82 -2.50
N ASN A 162 -11.36 19.92 -1.17
CA ASN A 162 -10.90 18.85 -0.29
C ASN A 162 -12.04 17.83 -0.18
N VAL A 163 -11.79 16.58 -0.60
CA VAL A 163 -12.78 15.49 -0.55
C VAL A 163 -12.81 14.89 0.86
N SER A 164 -11.66 14.83 1.52
CA SER A 164 -11.53 14.40 2.91
C SER A 164 -10.45 15.21 3.64
N SER A 165 -10.19 14.89 4.91
CA SER A 165 -9.06 15.46 5.67
C SER A 165 -7.70 15.02 5.13
N THR A 166 -7.65 14.01 4.25
CA THR A 166 -6.42 13.40 3.74
C THR A 166 -6.30 13.39 2.22
N CYS A 167 -7.38 13.69 1.48
CA CYS A 167 -7.42 13.73 0.01
C CYS A 167 -8.05 15.02 -0.50
N ALA A 168 -7.50 15.55 -1.59
CA ALA A 168 -8.04 16.70 -2.29
C ALA A 168 -8.15 16.41 -3.79
N LEU A 169 -9.23 16.93 -4.40
CA LEU A 169 -9.44 16.88 -5.83
C LEU A 169 -8.59 17.95 -6.50
N VAL A 170 -7.64 17.52 -7.32
CA VAL A 170 -6.75 18.39 -8.10
C VAL A 170 -7.13 18.30 -9.57
N VAL A 171 -7.29 19.46 -10.21
CA VAL A 171 -7.40 19.55 -11.66
C VAL A 171 -6.02 19.90 -12.20
N PHE A 172 -5.43 18.97 -12.94
CA PHE A 172 -4.14 19.13 -13.59
C PHE A 172 -4.22 20.07 -14.78
N SER A 173 -3.08 20.64 -15.17
CA SER A 173 -2.99 21.56 -16.30
C SER A 173 -3.39 20.95 -17.65
N ASN A 174 -3.35 19.62 -17.77
CA ASN A 174 -3.83 18.88 -18.95
C ASN A 174 -5.38 18.74 -19.00
N GLY A 175 -6.10 19.26 -18.01
CA GLY A 175 -7.57 19.19 -17.92
C GLY A 175 -8.10 17.96 -17.17
N GLU A 176 -7.24 17.02 -16.77
CA GLU A 176 -7.65 15.86 -15.99
C GLU A 176 -7.89 16.22 -14.52
N SER A 177 -8.84 15.54 -13.87
CA SER A 177 -9.12 15.70 -12.45
C SER A 177 -8.90 14.41 -11.70
N CYS A 178 -8.08 14.41 -10.65
CA CYS A 178 -7.81 13.23 -9.83
C CYS A 178 -7.88 13.54 -8.33
N ASP A 179 -8.30 12.55 -7.55
CA ASP A 179 -8.27 12.59 -6.10
C ASP A 179 -6.86 12.23 -5.60
N VAL A 180 -6.12 13.23 -5.14
CA VAL A 180 -4.73 13.07 -4.72
C VAL A 180 -4.62 13.21 -3.19
N PRO A 181 -3.93 12.29 -2.50
CA PRO A 181 -3.64 12.45 -1.08
C PRO A 181 -2.85 13.74 -0.81
N VAL A 182 -3.25 14.52 0.21
CA VAL A 182 -2.65 15.82 0.56
C VAL A 182 -1.14 15.72 0.80
N LYS A 183 -0.64 14.57 1.28
CA LYS A 183 0.80 14.29 1.44
C LYS A 183 1.61 14.38 0.13
N PHE A 184 0.97 14.15 -1.01
CA PHE A 184 1.57 14.19 -2.35
C PHE A 184 1.23 15.48 -3.10
N ILE A 185 0.59 16.44 -2.44
CA ILE A 185 0.32 17.77 -2.98
C ILE A 185 1.37 18.72 -2.43
N ILE A 186 2.03 19.47 -3.31
CA ILE A 186 3.01 20.48 -2.95
C ILE A 186 2.49 21.82 -3.46
N PRO A 187 2.19 22.78 -2.58
CA PRO A 187 1.78 24.10 -3.01
C PRO A 187 2.92 24.80 -3.75
N VAL A 188 2.59 25.40 -4.89
CA VAL A 188 3.53 26.18 -5.72
C VAL A 188 2.94 27.55 -5.99
N GLY A 189 3.77 28.59 -5.92
CA GLY A 189 3.34 29.98 -6.05
C GLY A 189 2.92 30.62 -4.72
N GLY A 190 2.76 31.94 -4.72
CA GLY A 190 2.54 32.74 -3.52
C GLY A 190 3.79 32.87 -2.64
N ALA A 191 3.59 33.27 -1.39
CA ALA A 191 4.66 33.43 -0.40
C ALA A 191 5.13 32.07 0.14
N MET A 192 5.94 31.36 -0.64
CA MET A 192 6.49 30.05 -0.28
C MET A 192 7.96 30.14 0.17
N PRO A 193 8.41 29.29 1.12
CA PRO A 193 9.81 29.21 1.48
C PRO A 193 10.68 28.84 0.27
N CYS A 194 11.64 29.71 -0.07
CA CYS A 194 12.57 29.50 -1.17
C CYS A 194 14.01 29.40 -0.63
N PRO A 195 14.37 28.30 0.05
CA PRO A 195 15.70 28.15 0.65
C PRO A 195 16.79 28.07 -0.42
N HIS A 196 18.00 28.52 -0.08
CA HIS A 196 19.15 28.29 -0.95
C HIS A 196 19.43 26.78 -1.08
N LEU A 197 19.83 26.36 -2.28
CA LEU A 197 20.16 24.97 -2.59
C LEU A 197 21.67 24.77 -2.48
N GLN A 198 22.07 23.64 -1.91
CA GLN A 198 23.46 23.20 -1.78
C GLN A 198 23.67 21.89 -2.54
N VAL A 199 24.92 21.57 -2.84
CA VAL A 199 25.28 20.26 -3.40
C VAL A 199 24.86 19.15 -2.43
N GLY A 200 24.20 18.12 -2.94
CA GLY A 200 23.60 17.05 -2.16
C GLY A 200 22.16 17.29 -1.73
N ASP A 201 21.60 18.49 -1.95
CA ASP A 201 20.18 18.72 -1.70
C ASP A 201 19.30 17.94 -2.68
N TYR A 202 18.19 17.42 -2.14
CA TYR A 202 17.16 16.75 -2.93
C TYR A 202 16.14 17.77 -3.43
N VAL A 203 15.79 17.67 -4.71
CA VAL A 203 14.88 18.60 -5.37
C VAL A 203 13.91 17.88 -6.29
N PHE A 204 12.77 18.51 -6.56
CA PHE A 204 11.99 18.25 -7.77
C PHE A 204 12.43 19.21 -8.86
N ALA A 205 12.77 18.67 -10.02
CA ALA A 205 13.18 19.43 -11.19
C ALA A 205 12.09 19.44 -12.25
N ARG A 206 11.71 20.65 -12.70
CA ARG A 206 10.76 20.83 -13.80
C ARG A 206 11.43 20.40 -15.11
N THR A 207 10.78 19.47 -15.80
CA THR A 207 11.18 18.90 -17.09
C THR A 207 10.03 19.11 -18.08
N GLY A 208 10.33 19.49 -19.33
CA GLY A 208 9.31 19.74 -20.36
C GLY A 208 9.60 21.01 -21.15
N THR A 209 9.47 20.96 -22.47
CA THR A 209 9.80 22.05 -23.40
C THR A 209 8.61 22.94 -23.76
N GLN A 210 7.37 22.57 -23.40
CA GLN A 210 6.16 23.36 -23.62
C GLN A 210 5.15 23.15 -22.48
N ALA A 211 4.29 24.15 -22.24
CA ALA A 211 3.38 24.25 -21.09
C ALA A 211 2.43 23.05 -20.88
N GLU A 212 2.21 22.24 -21.91
CA GLU A 212 1.31 21.08 -21.87
C GLU A 212 1.97 19.78 -21.41
N ASN A 213 3.31 19.68 -21.42
CA ASN A 213 4.03 18.46 -21.01
C ASN A 213 5.05 18.74 -19.91
N GLU A 214 4.69 19.64 -19.00
CA GLU A 214 5.52 19.98 -17.86
C GLU A 214 5.28 19.03 -16.71
N TYR A 215 6.34 18.36 -16.28
CA TYR A 215 6.31 17.48 -15.13
C TYR A 215 7.54 17.69 -14.27
N TYR A 216 7.45 17.25 -13.03
CA TYR A 216 8.47 17.41 -12.02
C TYR A 216 8.98 16.04 -11.62
N VAL A 217 10.29 15.86 -11.73
CA VAL A 217 10.97 14.59 -11.44
C VAL A 217 11.93 14.76 -10.26
N PRO A 218 12.10 13.71 -9.43
CA PRO A 218 13.06 13.76 -8.34
C PRO A 218 14.48 13.83 -8.90
N ALA A 219 15.28 14.72 -8.33
CA ALA A 219 16.68 14.97 -8.71
C ALA A 219 17.53 15.37 -7.48
N ILE A 220 18.85 15.32 -7.66
CA ILE A 220 19.84 15.71 -6.65
C ILE A 220 20.68 16.86 -7.23
N VAL A 221 20.93 17.90 -6.45
CA VAL A 221 21.83 18.99 -6.86
C VAL A 221 23.27 18.50 -6.78
N ILE A 222 24.00 18.53 -7.91
CA ILE A 222 25.41 18.11 -7.98
C ILE A 222 26.38 19.28 -8.11
N ALA A 223 25.91 20.43 -8.62
CA ALA A 223 26.67 21.67 -8.62
C ALA A 223 25.74 22.87 -8.44
N THR A 224 26.22 23.85 -7.69
CA THR A 224 25.56 25.15 -7.51
C THR A 224 26.26 26.20 -8.37
N PRO A 225 25.54 27.24 -8.84
CA PRO A 225 26.12 28.29 -9.66
C PRO A 225 27.27 29.01 -8.94
N ASP A 226 28.34 29.31 -9.67
CA ASP A 226 29.48 30.05 -9.14
C ASP A 226 29.13 31.53 -8.97
N ARG A 227 29.06 31.99 -7.71
CA ARG A 227 28.76 33.39 -7.38
C ARG A 227 29.84 34.37 -7.84
N MET A 228 31.04 33.88 -8.13
CA MET A 228 32.18 34.70 -8.57
C MET A 228 32.14 35.00 -10.07
N LYS A 229 31.34 34.24 -10.86
CA LYS A 229 31.20 34.42 -12.30
C LYS A 229 29.87 35.09 -12.64
N PRO A 230 29.84 36.38 -12.98
CA PRO A 230 28.62 37.05 -13.43
C PRO A 230 28.14 36.40 -14.73
N GLY A 231 27.11 35.56 -14.65
CA GLY A 231 26.53 34.85 -15.79
C GLY A 231 26.14 33.40 -15.49
N ASP A 232 26.81 32.77 -14.52
CA ASP A 232 26.48 31.40 -14.12
C ASP A 232 25.36 31.41 -13.07
N LYS A 233 24.12 31.16 -13.52
CA LYS A 233 22.92 31.08 -12.67
C LYS A 233 22.33 29.67 -12.63
N LEU A 234 23.00 28.70 -13.25
CA LEU A 234 22.48 27.38 -13.47
C LEU A 234 22.96 26.43 -12.37
N TYR A 235 22.01 25.68 -11.83
CA TYR A 235 22.30 24.53 -11.00
C TYR A 235 22.47 23.33 -11.92
N THR A 236 23.47 22.50 -11.65
CA THR A 236 23.56 21.20 -12.30
C THR A 236 22.92 20.18 -11.38
N ILE A 237 21.97 19.42 -11.92
CA ILE A 237 21.22 18.40 -11.21
C ILE A 237 21.44 17.03 -11.85
N LEU A 238 21.33 15.98 -11.04
CA LEU A 238 21.28 14.60 -11.45
C LEU A 238 19.86 14.08 -11.23
N MET A 239 19.15 13.79 -12.31
CA MET A 239 17.80 13.23 -12.26
C MET A 239 17.79 11.76 -11.82
N PHE A 240 16.63 11.26 -11.40
CA PHE A 240 16.45 9.86 -10.98
C PHE A 240 16.83 8.82 -12.04
N ASN A 241 16.77 9.19 -13.32
CA ASN A 241 17.17 8.37 -14.48
C ASN A 241 18.67 8.46 -14.80
N ASN A 242 19.47 9.02 -13.89
CA ASN A 242 20.91 9.26 -14.01
C ASN A 242 21.31 10.25 -15.14
N ARG A 243 20.37 11.02 -15.69
CA ARG A 243 20.70 12.11 -16.62
C ARG A 243 21.09 13.37 -15.85
N LYS A 244 22.08 14.09 -16.38
CA LYS A 244 22.50 15.39 -15.86
C LYS A 244 21.81 16.49 -16.65
N GLU A 245 21.21 17.44 -15.94
CA GLU A 245 20.57 18.62 -16.54
C GLU A 245 20.98 19.91 -15.84
N HIS A 246 20.86 21.02 -16.56
CA HIS A 246 21.16 22.36 -16.06
C HIS A 246 19.86 23.15 -15.94
N CYS A 247 19.53 23.57 -14.72
CA CYS A 247 18.26 24.23 -14.42
C CYS A 247 18.47 25.53 -13.66
N ILE A 248 17.57 26.50 -13.87
CA ILE A 248 17.52 27.71 -13.05
C ILE A 248 16.84 27.42 -11.71
N ARG A 249 17.12 28.27 -10.70
CA ARG A 249 16.56 28.09 -9.35
C ARG A 249 15.03 28.00 -9.32
N SER A 250 14.31 28.69 -10.20
CA SER A 250 12.84 28.70 -10.24
C SER A 250 12.22 27.39 -10.74
N GLN A 251 13.00 26.54 -11.41
CA GLN A 251 12.57 25.21 -11.87
C GLN A 251 12.79 24.12 -10.83
N LEU A 252 13.42 24.47 -9.69
CA LEU A 252 13.79 23.54 -8.64
C LEU A 252 12.98 23.79 -7.37
N ILE A 253 12.39 22.72 -6.83
CA ILE A 253 11.66 22.74 -5.57
C ILE A 253 12.41 21.86 -4.57
N LYS A 254 12.90 22.44 -3.47
CA LYS A 254 13.60 21.67 -2.43
C LYS A 254 12.64 20.68 -1.77
N ILE A 255 13.10 19.44 -1.61
CA ILE A 255 12.37 18.37 -0.92
C ILE A 255 13.24 17.69 0.13
N SER A 256 12.60 16.94 1.03
CA SER A 256 13.33 16.10 1.98
C SER A 256 13.88 14.86 1.29
N GLN A 257 14.95 14.31 1.85
CA GLN A 257 15.53 13.04 1.43
C GLN A 257 14.50 11.91 1.41
N THR A 258 13.65 11.84 2.43
CA THR A 258 12.57 10.85 2.54
C THR A 258 11.60 10.96 1.37
N LYS A 259 11.20 12.20 0.99
CA LYS A 259 10.29 12.43 -0.14
C LYS A 259 10.95 12.01 -1.45
N TYR A 260 12.22 12.35 -1.65
CA TYR A 260 12.99 11.91 -2.81
C TYR A 260 13.02 10.38 -2.92
N ALA A 261 13.36 9.68 -1.84
CA ALA A 261 13.44 8.22 -1.82
C ALA A 261 12.10 7.56 -2.17
N TYR A 262 11.00 8.01 -1.54
CA TYR A 262 9.67 7.50 -1.83
C TYR A 262 9.22 7.79 -3.27
N SER A 263 9.50 8.98 -3.80
CA SER A 263 9.16 9.31 -5.18
C SER A 263 9.94 8.44 -6.17
N CYS A 264 11.25 8.24 -5.95
CA CYS A 264 12.06 7.38 -6.82
C CYS A 264 11.60 5.92 -6.77
N GLN A 265 11.30 5.40 -5.58
CA GLN A 265 10.80 4.03 -5.42
C GLN A 265 9.47 3.85 -6.15
N TYR A 266 8.53 4.78 -5.98
CA TYR A 266 7.22 4.71 -6.61
C TYR A 266 7.31 4.76 -8.14
N ILE A 267 8.09 5.70 -8.69
CA ILE A 267 8.30 5.80 -10.15
C ILE A 267 8.86 4.49 -10.70
N ARG A 268 9.85 3.87 -10.02
CA ARG A 268 10.41 2.59 -10.45
C ARG A 268 9.36 1.49 -10.46
N THR A 269 8.56 1.38 -9.41
CA THR A 269 7.49 0.37 -9.33
C THR A 269 6.46 0.53 -10.44
N VAL A 270 6.05 1.76 -10.73
CA VAL A 270 5.08 2.05 -11.80
C VAL A 270 5.68 1.71 -13.17
N GLN A 271 6.92 2.13 -13.45
CA GLN A 271 7.58 1.87 -14.74
C GLN A 271 7.95 0.39 -14.98
N THR A 272 8.13 -0.42 -13.93
CA THR A 272 8.36 -1.86 -14.09
C THR A 272 7.11 -2.64 -14.46
N VAL A 273 5.92 -2.15 -14.08
CA VAL A 273 4.64 -2.82 -14.39
C VAL A 273 4.30 -2.72 -15.88
N ASP A 274 4.76 -1.67 -16.57
CA ASP A 274 4.51 -1.47 -18.01
C ASP A 274 5.32 -2.40 -18.93
N TYR A 275 6.35 -3.10 -18.42
CA TYR A 275 7.18 -4.03 -19.20
C TYR A 275 6.79 -5.51 -19.07
N GLU A 276 5.84 -5.84 -18.18
CA GLU A 276 5.37 -7.23 -17.96
C GLU A 276 3.98 -7.50 -18.57
N MET A 277 3.53 -6.68 -19.52
CA MET A 277 2.37 -6.97 -20.38
C MET A 277 2.78 -7.45 -21.77
#